data_AF-A0A8J8IWG1-F1
#
_entry.id   AF-A0A8J8IWG1-F1
#
_cell.length_a   1.000
_cell.length_b   1.000
_cell.length_c   1.000
_cell.angle_alpha   90.00
_cell.angle_beta   90.00
_cell.angle_gamma   90.00
#
_symmetry.space_group_name_H-M   'P 1'
#
loop_
_entity.id
_entity.type
_entity.pdbx_description
1 polymer ?
#
loop_
_entity_poly.entity_id
_entity_poly.type
_entity_poly.pdbx_seq_one_letter_code
_entity_poly.pdbx_strand_id
1 'polypeptide(L)'
;MNIEKVLKENLEREELWLIITFKTPYGPGETMDIITKVIEELGWKVNFKANWWTADIPYGLIRIDASYGDKEKIILGKWILGSECQILRVDNMELEEGKEEFFRMVDSITSTLIHDPVIRTMREQY
;
A
#
# COMPACT_ATOMS: atom_id res chain seq x y z
N MET A 1 -10.70 -13.34 -5.63
CA MET A 1 -11.23 -12.47 -4.54
C MET A 1 -11.06 -11.03 -5.00
N ASN A 2 -12.12 -10.23 -5.00
CA ASN A 2 -12.09 -8.87 -5.54
C ASN A 2 -11.39 -7.91 -4.54
N ILE A 3 -10.48 -7.07 -5.02
CA ILE A 3 -9.77 -6.05 -4.21
C ILE A 3 -10.76 -5.11 -3.50
N GLU A 4 -11.88 -4.80 -4.15
CA GLU A 4 -12.97 -3.99 -3.59
C GLU A 4 -13.56 -4.61 -2.32
N LYS A 5 -13.81 -5.92 -2.35
CA LYS A 5 -14.33 -6.65 -1.18
C LYS A 5 -13.34 -6.61 -0.03
N VAL A 6 -12.05 -6.80 -0.31
CA VAL A 6 -10.99 -6.75 0.71
C VAL A 6 -10.92 -5.35 1.33
N LEU A 7 -10.91 -4.29 0.52
CA LEU A 7 -10.84 -2.93 1.02
C LEU A 7 -12.07 -2.61 1.88
N LYS A 8 -13.28 -2.93 1.41
CA LYS A 8 -14.52 -2.72 2.16
C LYS A 8 -14.53 -3.42 3.52
N GLU A 9 -13.99 -4.64 3.62
CA GLU A 9 -13.97 -5.43 4.85
C GLU A 9 -12.88 -4.99 5.86
N ASN A 10 -11.90 -4.18 5.45
CA ASN A 10 -10.72 -3.88 6.26
C ASN A 10 -10.47 -2.39 6.51
N LEU A 11 -10.91 -1.49 5.62
CA LEU A 11 -10.67 -0.04 5.78
C LEU A 11 -11.26 0.51 7.08
N GLU A 12 -12.42 0.03 7.51
CA GLU A 12 -13.09 0.54 8.71
C GLU A 12 -12.59 -0.03 10.04
N ARG A 13 -11.70 -1.03 9.99
CA ARG A 13 -11.12 -1.66 11.20
C ARG A 13 -10.23 -0.69 11.98
N GLU A 14 -10.06 -0.94 13.27
CA GLU A 14 -9.40 -0.03 14.23
C GLU A 14 -7.90 0.12 13.97
N GLU A 15 -7.24 -0.93 13.49
CA GLU A 15 -5.79 -0.90 13.28
C GLU A 15 -5.43 0.12 12.19
N LEU A 16 -4.38 0.93 12.38
CA LEU A 16 -4.04 1.99 11.42
C LEU A 16 -3.63 1.46 10.04
N TRP A 17 -2.95 0.32 10.00
CA TRP A 17 -2.35 -0.21 8.77
C TRP A 17 -3.17 -1.36 8.18
N LEU A 18 -3.37 -1.31 6.86
CA LEU A 18 -3.91 -2.40 6.06
C LEU A 18 -2.88 -2.84 5.03
N ILE A 19 -2.41 -4.07 5.11
CA ILE A 19 -1.44 -4.63 4.18
C ILE A 19 -2.13 -5.67 3.30
N ILE A 20 -2.03 -5.49 1.99
CA ILE A 20 -2.60 -6.39 1.00
C ILE A 20 -1.47 -6.90 0.12
N THR A 21 -1.24 -8.21 0.13
CA THR A 21 -0.33 -8.87 -0.81
C THR A 21 -1.13 -9.49 -1.93
N PHE A 22 -0.81 -9.17 -3.18
CA PHE A 22 -1.58 -9.61 -4.33
C PHE A 22 -0.75 -9.71 -5.62
N LYS A 23 -1.28 -10.46 -6.59
CA LYS A 23 -0.83 -10.45 -7.98
C LYS A 23 -1.70 -9.52 -8.81
N THR A 24 -1.10 -8.91 -9.82
CA THR A 24 -1.78 -8.00 -10.75
C THR A 24 -1.25 -8.18 -12.17
N PRO A 25 -2.10 -8.14 -13.22
CA PRO A 25 -1.63 -8.08 -14.60
C PRO A 25 -1.27 -6.65 -15.04
N TYR A 26 -1.52 -5.66 -14.18
CA TYR A 26 -1.38 -4.25 -14.49
C TYR A 26 -0.01 -3.71 -14.09
N GLY A 27 0.41 -2.64 -14.75
CA GLY A 27 1.65 -1.93 -14.39
C GLY A 27 1.56 -1.23 -13.03
N PRO A 28 2.68 -0.69 -12.51
CA PRO A 28 2.75 -0.02 -11.21
C PRO A 28 1.74 1.13 -11.05
N GLY A 29 1.69 2.04 -12.02
CA GLY A 29 0.79 3.20 -11.99
C GLY A 29 -0.68 2.78 -12.07
N GLU A 30 -1.01 1.90 -13.02
CA GLU A 30 -2.37 1.40 -13.21
C GLU A 30 -2.86 0.63 -11.97
N THR A 31 -2.00 -0.21 -11.37
CA THR A 31 -2.34 -0.93 -10.13
C THR A 31 -2.65 0.05 -8.99
N MET A 32 -1.83 1.10 -8.81
CA MET A 32 -2.05 2.12 -7.80
C MET A 32 -3.34 2.90 -8.04
N ASP A 33 -3.64 3.27 -9.29
CA ASP A 33 -4.83 4.02 -9.64
C ASP A 33 -6.11 3.21 -9.46
N ILE A 34 -6.10 1.91 -9.78
CA ILE A 34 -7.22 1.01 -9.50
C ILE A 34 -7.52 0.96 -7.99
N ILE A 35 -6.50 0.78 -7.15
CA ILE A 35 -6.70 0.74 -5.69
C ILE A 35 -7.20 2.09 -5.17
N THR A 36 -6.58 3.19 -5.63
CA THR A 36 -6.97 4.56 -5.26
C THR A 36 -8.44 4.80 -5.57
N LYS A 37 -8.87 4.48 -6.80
CA LYS A 37 -10.25 4.67 -7.25
C LYS A 37 -11.24 3.90 -6.38
N VAL A 38 -10.93 2.65 -6.05
CA VAL A 38 -11.80 1.83 -5.19
C VAL A 38 -11.90 2.41 -3.77
N ILE A 39 -10.80 2.90 -3.20
CA ILE A 39 -10.79 3.57 -1.89
C ILE A 39 -11.70 4.83 -1.93
N GLU A 40 -11.59 5.63 -2.99
CA GLU A 40 -12.41 6.83 -3.19
C GLU A 40 -13.90 6.49 -3.41
N GLU A 41 -14.22 5.43 -4.15
CA GLU A 41 -15.60 4.94 -4.35
C GLU A 41 -16.23 4.43 -3.05
N LEU A 42 -15.41 3.95 -2.10
CA LEU A 42 -15.83 3.60 -0.73
C LEU A 42 -15.99 4.83 0.18
N GLY A 43 -15.79 6.04 -0.35
CA GLY A 43 -16.01 7.31 0.34
C GLY A 43 -14.80 7.86 1.09
N TRP A 44 -13.65 7.17 1.06
CA TRP A 44 -12.42 7.62 1.70
C TRP A 44 -11.72 8.66 0.82
N LYS A 45 -11.14 9.69 1.44
CA LYS A 45 -10.31 10.68 0.77
C LYS A 45 -8.86 10.22 0.75
N VAL A 46 -8.26 10.08 -0.43
CA VAL A 46 -6.82 9.80 -0.56
C VAL A 46 -6.03 11.10 -0.40
N ASN A 47 -5.19 11.15 0.64
CA ASN A 47 -4.38 12.32 0.97
C ASN A 47 -2.95 12.21 0.41
N PHE A 48 -2.45 10.99 0.31
CA PHE A 48 -1.12 10.70 -0.23
C PHE A 48 -1.12 9.34 -0.94
N LYS A 49 -0.37 9.22 -2.03
CA LYS A 49 -0.07 7.95 -2.66
C LYS A 49 1.34 7.94 -3.24
N ALA A 50 2.04 6.83 -3.07
CA ALA A 50 3.36 6.58 -3.64
C ALA A 50 3.49 5.12 -4.04
N ASN A 51 4.37 4.85 -5.01
CA ASN A 51 4.66 3.49 -5.43
C ASN A 51 6.15 3.33 -5.69
N TRP A 52 6.76 2.35 -5.02
CA TRP A 52 8.13 1.90 -5.23
C TRP A 52 8.12 0.56 -5.93
N TRP A 53 8.96 0.37 -6.93
CA TRP A 53 9.02 -0.87 -7.71
C TRP A 53 10.38 -1.06 -8.35
N THR A 54 10.69 -2.31 -8.71
CA THR A 54 11.89 -2.64 -9.47
C THR A 54 11.53 -3.39 -10.75
N ALA A 55 12.28 -3.14 -11.83
CA ALA A 55 12.11 -3.82 -13.10
C ALA A 55 12.80 -5.20 -13.11
N ASP A 56 13.82 -5.40 -12.28
CA ASP A 56 14.63 -6.62 -12.24
C ASP A 56 13.83 -7.83 -11.77
N ILE A 57 12.91 -7.60 -10.82
CA ILE A 57 11.92 -8.54 -10.35
C ILE A 57 10.60 -7.77 -10.35
N PRO A 58 9.60 -8.13 -11.17
CA PRO A 58 8.44 -7.27 -11.41
C PRO A 58 7.47 -7.33 -10.22
N TYR A 59 7.83 -6.63 -9.15
CA TYR A 59 7.08 -6.47 -7.91
C TYR A 59 7.28 -5.06 -7.37
N GLY A 60 6.39 -4.64 -6.48
CA GLY A 60 6.48 -3.34 -5.85
C GLY A 60 5.59 -3.18 -4.63
N LEU A 61 5.66 -1.98 -4.07
CA LEU A 61 4.94 -1.54 -2.90
C LEU A 61 4.23 -0.23 -3.22
N ILE A 62 2.92 -0.24 -3.09
CA ILE A 62 2.08 0.94 -3.10
C ILE A 62 1.83 1.34 -1.64
N ARG A 63 1.97 2.62 -1.32
CA ARG A 63 1.46 3.21 -0.08
C ARG A 63 0.38 4.22 -0.42
N ILE A 64 -0.76 4.12 0.25
CA ILE A 64 -1.85 5.09 0.16
C ILE A 64 -2.26 5.49 1.57
N ASP A 65 -2.25 6.78 1.86
CA ASP A 65 -2.75 7.32 3.12
C ASP A 65 -4.12 7.95 2.85
N ALA A 66 -5.14 7.46 3.52
CA ALA A 66 -6.53 7.84 3.29
C ALA A 66 -7.24 8.23 4.60
N SER A 67 -8.24 9.10 4.50
CA SER A 67 -9.05 9.51 5.65
C SER A 67 -10.55 9.45 5.37
N TYR A 68 -11.34 9.17 6.41
CA TYR A 68 -12.80 9.16 6.38
C TYR A 68 -13.37 9.71 7.69
N GLY A 69 -13.87 10.95 7.66
CA GLY A 69 -14.21 11.69 8.88
C GLY A 69 -12.97 11.86 9.75
N ASP A 70 -13.04 11.40 11.00
CA ASP A 70 -11.92 11.43 11.96
C ASP A 70 -11.03 10.18 11.89
N LYS A 71 -11.30 9.24 10.96
CA LYS A 71 -10.50 8.03 10.78
C LYS A 71 -9.39 8.25 9.76
N GLU A 72 -8.22 7.68 10.04
CA GLU A 72 -7.09 7.58 9.13
C GLU A 72 -6.75 6.12 8.88
N LYS A 73 -6.26 5.80 7.69
CA LYS A 73 -5.80 4.47 7.32
C LYS A 73 -4.59 4.57 6.39
N ILE A 74 -3.58 3.74 6.65
CA ILE A 74 -2.44 3.58 5.76
C ILE A 74 -2.56 2.21 5.07
N ILE A 75 -2.70 2.21 3.75
CA ILE A 75 -2.84 1.02 2.93
C ILE A 75 -1.52 0.72 2.24
N LEU A 76 -0.98 -0.48 2.47
CA LEU A 76 0.18 -1.02 1.78
C LEU A 76 -0.24 -2.09 0.77
N GLY A 77 -0.15 -1.78 -0.51
CA GLY A 77 -0.37 -2.72 -1.59
C GLY A 77 0.94 -3.35 -2.06
N LYS A 78 1.24 -4.56 -1.58
CA LYS A 78 2.37 -5.37 -2.05
C LYS A 78 1.93 -6.13 -3.30
N TRP A 79 2.43 -5.73 -4.45
CA TRP A 79 2.01 -6.30 -5.71
C TRP A 79 3.14 -7.07 -6.40
N ILE A 80 2.76 -8.13 -7.09
CA ILE A 80 3.64 -8.95 -7.94
C ILE A 80 2.98 -9.01 -9.31
N LEU A 81 3.75 -8.77 -10.38
CA LEU A 81 3.23 -8.91 -11.74
C LEU A 81 2.87 -10.38 -12.00
N GLY A 82 1.67 -10.61 -12.50
CA GLY A 82 1.14 -11.94 -12.79
C GLY A 82 0.17 -11.90 -13.97
N SER A 83 -0.48 -13.03 -14.25
CA SER A 83 -1.46 -13.14 -15.34
C SER A 83 -2.86 -12.64 -14.96
N GLU A 84 -3.16 -12.54 -13.67
CA GLU A 84 -4.49 -12.19 -13.17
C GLU A 84 -4.42 -11.51 -11.80
N CYS A 85 -5.51 -10.85 -11.42
CA CYS A 85 -5.67 -10.28 -10.08
C CYS A 85 -5.95 -11.37 -9.05
N GLN A 86 -5.01 -11.59 -8.14
CA GLN A 86 -5.13 -12.60 -7.10
C GLN A 86 -4.66 -12.05 -5.75
N ILE A 87 -5.57 -11.92 -4.79
CA ILE A 87 -5.19 -11.62 -3.40
C ILE A 87 -4.53 -12.85 -2.79
N LEU A 88 -3.33 -12.67 -2.25
CA LEU A 88 -2.54 -13.71 -1.60
C LEU A 88 -2.62 -13.62 -0.08
N ARG A 89 -2.63 -12.40 0.47
CA ARG A 89 -2.64 -12.16 1.93
C ARG A 89 -3.25 -10.80 2.26
N VAL A 90 -3.91 -10.71 3.40
CA VAL A 90 -4.43 -9.47 3.99
C VAL A 90 -4.09 -9.46 5.47
N ASP A 91 -3.44 -8.40 5.93
CA ASP A 91 -3.08 -8.20 7.34
C ASP A 91 -3.54 -6.81 7.78
N ASN A 92 -3.98 -6.68 9.04
CA ASN A 92 -4.20 -5.39 9.68
C ASN A 92 -3.21 -5.28 10.85
N MET A 93 -2.58 -4.13 11.00
CA MET A 93 -1.50 -3.94 11.95
C MET A 93 -1.61 -2.60 12.68
N GLU A 94 -1.22 -2.61 13.94
CA GLU A 94 -1.06 -1.41 14.74
C GLU A 94 0.09 -0.55 14.21
N LEU A 95 0.20 0.67 14.73
CA LEU A 95 1.15 1.68 14.25
C LEU A 95 2.60 1.16 14.15
N GLU A 96 3.12 0.53 15.20
CA GLU A 96 4.53 0.12 15.28
C GLU A 96 4.84 -1.03 14.31
N GLU A 97 4.01 -2.07 14.31
CA GLU A 97 4.18 -3.24 13.43
C GLU A 97 4.06 -2.85 11.95
N GLY A 98 3.07 -2.00 11.62
CA GLY A 98 2.90 -1.51 10.25
C GLY A 98 4.06 -0.62 9.79
N LYS A 99 4.61 0.20 10.68
CA LYS A 99 5.79 1.04 10.43
C LYS A 99 7.02 0.19 10.12
N GLU A 100 7.31 -0.82 10.94
CA GLU A 100 8.42 -1.75 10.70
C GLU A 100 8.28 -2.49 9.37
N GLU A 101 7.08 -2.96 9.06
CA GLU A 101 6.82 -3.68 7.82
C GLU A 101 6.93 -2.77 6.59
N PHE A 102 6.48 -1.51 6.68
CA PHE A 102 6.69 -0.52 5.62
C PHE A 102 8.18 -0.33 5.31
N PHE A 103 9.00 -0.04 6.32
CA PHE A 103 10.43 0.18 6.12
C PHE A 103 11.10 -1.07 5.55
N ARG A 104 10.85 -2.25 6.13
CA ARG A 104 11.40 -3.53 5.62
C ARG A 104 11.12 -3.75 4.13
N MET A 105 9.90 -3.41 3.69
CA MET A 105 9.49 -3.61 2.29
C MET A 105 10.12 -2.60 1.35
N VAL A 106 10.13 -1.31 1.73
CA VAL A 106 10.79 -0.27 0.96
C VAL A 106 12.29 -0.55 0.83
N ASP A 107 12.91 -1.03 1.92
CA ASP A 107 14.31 -1.46 1.95
C ASP A 107 14.60 -2.59 0.95
N SER A 108 13.65 -3.53 0.79
CA SER A 108 13.79 -4.65 -0.14
C SER A 108 13.72 -4.25 -1.62
N ILE A 109 12.99 -3.17 -1.93
CA ILE A 109 12.78 -2.70 -3.30
C ILE A 109 13.89 -1.73 -3.72
N THR A 110 14.34 -0.88 -2.80
CA THR A 110 15.32 0.16 -3.09
C THR A 110 16.63 -0.16 -2.37
N SER A 111 17.66 -0.55 -3.11
CA SER A 111 19.04 -0.68 -2.58
C SER A 111 19.63 0.68 -2.15
N THR A 112 18.89 1.77 -2.32
CA THR A 112 19.25 3.17 -2.06
C THR A 112 18.21 3.91 -1.20
N LEU A 113 17.71 3.30 -0.13
CA LEU A 113 16.96 4.00 0.94
C LEU A 113 17.62 5.31 1.40
N ILE A 114 18.95 5.34 1.34
CA ILE A 114 19.77 6.46 1.83
C ILE A 114 19.56 7.72 0.97
N HIS A 115 19.03 7.60 -0.26
CA HIS A 115 18.94 8.69 -1.21
C HIS A 115 17.51 9.12 -1.59
N ASP A 116 16.47 8.37 -1.22
CA ASP A 116 15.09 8.79 -1.49
C ASP A 116 14.66 9.87 -0.47
N PRO A 117 14.41 11.13 -0.91
CA PRO A 117 14.06 12.22 -0.01
C PRO A 117 12.75 11.97 0.73
N VAL A 118 11.79 11.26 0.13
CA VAL A 118 10.48 10.97 0.72
C VAL A 118 10.64 10.01 1.90
N ILE A 119 11.44 8.96 1.70
CA ILE A 119 11.73 7.97 2.75
C ILE A 119 12.47 8.63 3.91
N ARG A 120 13.43 9.50 3.63
CA ARG A 120 14.17 10.25 4.66
C ARG A 120 13.25 11.17 5.47
N THR A 121 12.43 11.97 4.80
CA THR A 121 11.48 12.87 5.48
C THR A 121 10.45 12.09 6.30
N MET A 122 9.95 10.96 5.79
CA MET A 122 9.04 10.10 6.55
C MET A 122 9.71 9.52 7.80
N ARG A 123 11.00 9.15 7.73
CA ARG A 123 11.74 8.63 8.88
C ARG A 123 11.96 9.68 9.99
N GLU A 124 12.04 10.95 9.62
CA GLU A 124 12.25 12.08 10.53
C GLU A 124 10.94 12.61 11.15
N GLN A 125 9.79 12.30 10.56
CA GLN A 125 8.46 12.75 11.02
C GLN A 125 7.83 11.85 12.11
N TYR A 126 8.49 10.74 12.48
CA TYR A 126 8.08 9.77 13.50
C TYR A 126 9.26 9.30 14.34
#